data_AF-A0A955KFU0-F1
#
_entry.id   AF-A0A955KFU0-F1
#
_cell.length_a   1.000
_cell.length_b   1.000
_cell.length_c   1.000
_cell.angle_alpha   90.00
_cell.angle_beta   90.00
_cell.angle_gamma   90.00
#
_symmetry.space_group_name_H-M   'P 1'
#
loop_
_entity.id
_entity.type
_entity.pdbx_description
1 polymer ?
#
loop_
_entity_poly.entity_id
_entity_poly.type
_entity_poly.pdbx_seq_one_letter_code
_entity_poly.pdbx_strand_id
1 'polypeptide(L)'
;MKTFIAYPDKEEKVEEKFKFEPITWAELEKKQVRPIEWLVEDVIPEPSLCLIASRGGVGKTLVTLEIVRQIIEGGMFLGKYQCKKTKVLYI
;
A
#
# COMPACT_ATOMS: atom_id res chain seq x y z
N MET A 1 8.22 38.53 -3.77
CA MET A 1 7.22 37.93 -4.68
C MET A 1 7.14 36.44 -4.38
N LYS A 2 6.06 35.97 -3.74
CA LYS A 2 5.82 34.54 -3.51
C LYS A 2 4.97 34.03 -4.68
N THR A 3 5.55 33.18 -5.51
CA THR A 3 4.82 32.47 -6.57
C THR A 3 4.06 31.33 -5.92
N PHE A 4 2.74 31.47 -5.78
CA PHE A 4 1.85 30.37 -5.44
C PHE A 4 1.63 29.54 -6.71
N ILE A 5 2.14 28.31 -6.72
CA ILE A 5 1.78 27.32 -7.74
C ILE A 5 0.48 26.69 -7.24
N ALA A 6 -0.63 27.00 -7.91
CA ALA A 6 -1.90 26.31 -7.70
C ALA A 6 -1.76 24.89 -8.25
N TYR A 7 -1.88 23.88 -7.40
CA TYR A 7 -2.09 22.50 -7.85
C TYR A 7 -3.56 22.38 -8.29
N PRO A 8 -3.84 21.87 -9.50
CA PRO A 8 -5.21 21.58 -9.89
C PRO A 8 -5.71 20.39 -9.08
N ASP A 9 -6.64 20.63 -8.15
CA ASP A 9 -7.44 19.59 -7.50
C ASP A 9 -8.31 18.90 -8.55
N LYS A 10 -7.76 17.87 -9.20
CA LYS A 10 -8.57 16.89 -9.93
C LYS A 10 -8.77 15.69 -9.02
N GLU A 11 -9.86 15.71 -8.26
CA GLU A 11 -10.44 14.51 -7.69
C GLU A 11 -10.94 13.61 -8.83
N GLU A 12 -10.07 12.81 -9.41
CA GLU A 12 -10.47 11.68 -10.23
C GLU A 12 -11.06 10.61 -9.31
N LYS A 13 -12.39 10.60 -9.20
CA LYS A 13 -13.12 9.48 -8.60
C LYS A 13 -12.95 8.25 -9.49
N VAL A 14 -12.00 7.40 -9.14
CA VAL A 14 -11.90 6.05 -9.70
C VAL A 14 -13.02 5.21 -9.06
N GLU A 15 -14.20 5.22 -9.66
CA GLU A 15 -15.27 4.27 -9.30
C GLU A 15 -14.87 2.87 -9.78
N GLU A 16 -14.18 2.11 -8.94
CA GLU A 16 -14.01 0.68 -9.17
C GLU A 16 -15.38 -0.01 -9.07
N LYS A 17 -15.91 -0.45 -10.21
CA LYS A 17 -17.09 -1.31 -10.26
C LYS A 17 -16.74 -2.67 -9.67
N PHE A 18 -16.98 -2.85 -8.37
CA PHE A 18 -16.87 -4.15 -7.71
C PHE A 18 -17.94 -5.09 -8.26
N LYS A 19 -17.52 -6.09 -9.05
CA LYS A 19 -18.40 -7.14 -9.57
C LYS A 19 -18.34 -8.33 -8.63
N PHE A 20 -19.36 -8.48 -7.78
CA PHE A 20 -19.49 -9.66 -6.91
C PHE A 20 -20.04 -10.84 -7.71
N GLU A 21 -19.21 -11.85 -7.94
CA GLU A 21 -19.61 -13.12 -8.57
C GLU A 21 -19.64 -14.20 -7.48
N PRO A 22 -20.85 -14.62 -7.01
CA PRO A 22 -20.94 -15.66 -6.00
C PRO A 22 -20.44 -16.98 -6.56
N ILE A 23 -19.68 -17.72 -5.74
CA ILE A 23 -19.16 -19.05 -6.08
C ILE A 23 -19.74 -20.09 -5.12
N THR A 24 -19.92 -21.31 -5.60
CA THR A 24 -20.35 -22.46 -4.78
C THR A 24 -19.16 -23.08 -4.04
N TRP A 25 -19.44 -23.88 -3.01
CA TRP A 25 -18.40 -24.61 -2.26
C TRP A 25 -17.54 -25.51 -3.16
N ALA A 26 -18.19 -26.23 -4.09
CA ALA A 26 -17.50 -27.12 -5.03
C ALA A 26 -16.60 -26.37 -6.04
N GLU A 27 -16.89 -25.10 -6.33
CA GLU A 27 -16.05 -24.25 -7.16
C GLU A 27 -14.86 -23.70 -6.38
N LEU A 28 -15.05 -23.39 -5.10
CA LEU A 28 -13.96 -22.94 -4.22
C LEU A 28 -12.89 -24.03 -4.05
N GLU A 29 -13.29 -25.28 -3.81
CA GLU A 29 -12.35 -26.40 -3.65
C GLU A 29 -11.47 -26.64 -4.89
N LYS A 30 -11.99 -26.33 -6.08
CA LYS A 30 -11.28 -26.48 -7.36
C LYS A 30 -10.43 -25.25 -7.72
N LYS A 31 -10.59 -24.14 -7.00
CA LYS A 31 -9.94 -22.88 -7.33
C LYS A 31 -8.54 -22.85 -6.74
N GLN A 32 -7.55 -22.60 -7.58
CA GLN A 32 -6.21 -22.23 -7.09
C GLN A 32 -6.26 -20.79 -6.57
N VAL A 33 -6.10 -20.63 -5.27
CA VAL A 33 -6.02 -19.31 -4.63
C VAL A 33 -4.63 -18.74 -4.91
N ARG A 34 -4.58 -17.52 -5.46
CA ARG A 34 -3.30 -16.83 -5.67
C ARG A 34 -2.63 -16.57 -4.32
N PRO A 35 -1.30 -16.75 -4.20
CA PRO A 35 -0.58 -16.37 -2.99
C PRO A 35 -0.77 -14.88 -2.72
N ILE A 36 -0.71 -14.50 -1.45
CA ILE A 36 -0.77 -13.09 -1.05
C ILE A 36 0.46 -12.39 -1.63
N GLU A 37 0.25 -11.33 -2.39
CA GLU A 37 1.32 -10.45 -2.84
C GLU A 37 1.61 -9.43 -1.72
N TRP A 38 2.88 -9.13 -1.50
CA TRP A 38 3.33 -8.24 -0.44
C TRP A 38 4.11 -7.06 -1.00
N LEU A 39 3.77 -5.86 -0.57
CA LEU A 39 4.58 -4.65 -0.76
C LEU A 39 5.72 -4.61 0.26
N VAL A 40 5.40 -4.99 1.51
CA VAL A 40 6.36 -5.25 2.60
C VAL A 40 5.96 -6.59 3.19
N GLU A 41 6.86 -7.57 3.13
CA GLU A 41 6.61 -8.94 3.57
C GLU A 41 6.03 -8.98 4.99
N ASP A 42 4.94 -9.73 5.19
CA ASP A 42 4.19 -9.86 6.45
C ASP A 42 3.66 -8.55 7.08
N VAL A 43 3.80 -7.39 6.43
CA VAL A 43 3.42 -6.08 6.98
C VAL A 43 2.39 -5.36 6.11
N ILE A 44 2.61 -5.30 4.79
CA ILE A 44 1.75 -4.57 3.85
C ILE A 44 1.41 -5.48 2.66
N PRO A 45 0.19 -6.04 2.56
CA PRO A 45 -0.24 -6.82 1.40
C PRO A 45 -0.60 -5.91 0.20
N GLU A 46 -0.56 -6.45 -1.00
CA GLU A 46 -0.91 -5.79 -2.26
C GLU A 46 -2.02 -6.58 -2.99
N PRO A 47 -3.09 -5.91 -3.51
CA PRO A 47 -3.50 -4.54 -3.23
C PRO A 47 -4.22 -4.44 -1.88
N SER A 48 -3.88 -3.43 -1.05
CA SER A 48 -4.58 -3.20 0.23
C SER A 48 -4.56 -1.73 0.66
N LEU A 49 -5.48 -1.38 1.57
CA LEU A 49 -5.46 -0.13 2.33
C LEU A 49 -5.01 -0.43 3.76
N CYS A 50 -3.84 0.05 4.15
CA CYS A 50 -3.25 -0.15 5.48
C CYS A 50 -3.21 1.16 6.29
N LEU A 51 -3.41 1.06 7.60
CA LEU A 51 -3.39 2.21 8.52
C LEU A 51 -2.24 2.10 9.52
N ILE A 52 -1.39 3.14 9.60
CA ILE A 52 -0.38 3.30 10.64
C ILE A 52 -0.92 4.25 11.73
N ALA A 53 -1.23 3.71 12.91
CA ALA A 53 -1.84 4.46 14.01
C ALA A 53 -1.00 4.40 15.30
N SER A 54 -0.91 5.54 16.00
CA SER A 54 -0.27 5.68 17.31
C SER A 54 -0.58 7.06 17.89
N ARG A 55 -0.18 7.34 19.14
CA ARG A 55 -0.27 8.69 19.73
C ARG A 55 0.58 9.71 18.97
N GLY A 56 0.29 11.00 19.17
CA GLY A 56 1.11 12.10 18.64
C GLY A 56 2.55 12.02 19.14
N GLY A 57 3.52 12.37 18.30
CA GLY A 57 4.95 12.39 18.66
C GLY A 57 5.68 11.05 18.69
N VAL A 58 4.98 9.91 18.49
CA VAL A 58 5.59 8.56 18.52
C VAL A 58 6.46 8.27 17.28
N GLY A 59 6.32 9.04 16.20
CA GLY A 59 7.16 8.90 15.00
C GLY A 59 6.53 8.15 13.83
N LYS A 60 5.20 8.14 13.68
CA LYS A 60 4.52 7.57 12.49
C LYS A 60 5.13 8.09 11.20
N THR A 61 5.32 9.40 11.09
CA THR A 61 5.95 10.05 9.93
C THR A 61 7.33 9.47 9.63
N LEU A 62 8.16 9.24 10.67
CA LEU A 62 9.50 8.67 10.50
C LEU A 62 9.44 7.21 10.03
N VAL A 63 8.55 6.41 10.64
CA VAL A 63 8.32 5.02 10.23
C VAL A 63 7.80 4.96 8.79
N THR A 64 6.85 5.81 8.42
CA THR A 64 6.33 5.88 7.06
C THR A 64 7.43 6.26 6.07
N LEU A 65 8.26 7.25 6.38
CA LEU A 65 9.39 7.64 5.52
C LEU A 65 10.42 6.52 5.36
N GLU A 66 10.71 5.78 6.43
CA GLU A 66 11.61 4.63 6.35
C GLU A 66 11.03 3.52 5.47
N ILE A 67 9.74 3.17 5.63
CA ILE A 67 9.06 2.21 4.76
C ILE A 67 9.13 2.66 3.30
N VAL A 68 8.82 3.92 3.01
CA VAL A 68 8.87 4.51 1.66
C VAL A 68 10.28 4.38 1.07
N ARG A 69 11.31 4.73 1.84
CA ARG A 69 12.71 4.59 1.42
C ARG A 69 13.05 3.14 1.07
N GLN A 70 12.71 2.21 1.95
CA GLN A 70 13.00 0.78 1.73
C GLN A 70 12.24 0.22 0.52
N ILE A 71 11.00 0.68 0.26
CA ILE A 71 10.25 0.33 -0.95
C ILE A 71 10.93 0.88 -2.20
N ILE A 72 11.43 2.12 -2.20
CA ILE A 72 12.10 2.69 -3.37
C ILE A 72 13.44 1.99 -3.65
N GLU A 73 14.16 1.60 -2.60
CA GLU A 73 15.44 0.90 -2.71
C GLU A 73 15.25 -0.60 -3.07
N GLY A 74 14.13 -1.21 -2.66
CA GLY A 74 13.94 -2.66 -2.67
C GLY A 74 14.69 -3.35 -1.52
N GLY A 75 14.86 -2.64 -0.40
CA GLY A 75 15.65 -3.06 0.76
C GLY A 75 14.87 -3.86 1.79
N MET A 76 15.32 -3.78 3.05
CA MET A 76 14.72 -4.48 4.17
C MET A 76 14.20 -3.49 5.21
N PHE A 77 12.89 -3.47 5.42
CA PHE A 77 12.29 -2.72 6.51
C PHE A 77 12.61 -3.38 7.86
N LEU A 78 13.10 -2.57 8.81
CA LEU A 78 13.58 -3.01 10.14
C LEU A 78 14.64 -4.12 10.08
N GLY A 79 15.36 -4.26 8.97
CA GLY A 79 16.36 -5.31 8.75
C GLY A 79 15.78 -6.73 8.69
N LYS A 80 14.46 -6.88 8.57
CA LYS A 80 13.76 -8.18 8.58
C LYS A 80 12.79 -8.36 7.42
N TYR A 81 12.02 -7.34 7.08
CA TYR A 81 10.90 -7.47 6.16
C TYR A 81 11.32 -7.04 4.77
N GLN A 82 11.30 -7.95 3.80
CA GLN A 82 11.68 -7.63 2.42
C GLN A 82 10.65 -6.68 1.80
N CYS A 83 11.13 -5.60 1.19
CA CYS A 83 10.29 -4.65 0.47
C CYS A 83 10.31 -4.94 -1.04
N LYS A 84 9.14 -4.91 -1.68
CA LYS A 84 9.00 -4.96 -3.14
C LYS A 84 9.32 -3.60 -3.74
N LYS A 85 10.28 -3.56 -4.67
CA LYS A 85 10.70 -2.30 -5.30
C LYS A 85 9.62 -1.71 -6.20
N THR A 86 9.13 -0.51 -5.90
CA THR A 86 8.14 0.19 -6.73
C THR A 86 8.21 1.71 -6.57
N LYS A 87 7.47 2.44 -7.41
CA LYS A 87 7.29 3.90 -7.29
C LYS A 87 6.33 4.19 -6.14
N VAL A 88 6.69 5.18 -5.32
CA VAL A 88 5.88 5.59 -4.16
C VAL A 88 5.55 7.07 -4.29
N LEU A 89 4.29 7.41 -4.04
CA LEU A 89 3.83 8.78 -3.83
C LEU A 89 3.66 9.01 -2.32
N TYR A 90 4.37 10.01 -1.79
CA TYR A 90 4.21 10.47 -0.42
C TYR A 90 3.58 11.87 -0.45
N ILE A 91 2.49 12.05 0.29
CA ILE A 91 1.69 13.30 0.35
C ILE A 91 1.84 13.93 1.72
#